data_AF-A0AAW1SLX6-F1
#
_entry.id   AF-A0AAW1SLX6-F1
#
_cell.length_a   1.000
_cell.length_b   1.000
_cell.length_c   1.000
_cell.angle_alpha   90.00
_cell.angle_beta   90.00
_cell.angle_gamma   90.00
#
_symmetry.space_group_name_H-M   'P 1'
#
loop_
_entity.id
_entity.type
_entity.pdbx_description
1 polymer ?
#
loop_
_entity_poly.entity_id
_entity_poly.type
_entity_poly.pdbx_seq_one_letter_code
_entity_poly.pdbx_strand_id
1 'polypeptide(L)'
;MLRGIGFDAWRFDYVKGYGGQFIQEYVNATVPYMAFGEFWDTCEYTDGVLNYNQDTHRQRTVNWCDATGGTSAAFDFTTKGILQEAMGRGEYWRLVDSQGRPPGFLGMWPSRAITFIENHDTGSTLNHWPFPWNHLHEGYAYILTHPGSPCVFYDHFWDDSLSKTIRDCIALRRRHKIGCRGKVIVHTASADVYAASIDKKIAMKVGYGNWSPTDNNCQVGQRDWVLATSGPNFAIWEAIF
;
A
#
# COMPACT_ATOMS: atom_id res chain seq x y z
N MET A 1 30.46 -10.52 -0.15
CA MET A 1 29.46 -11.25 0.66
C MET A 1 28.04 -11.19 0.11
N LEU A 2 27.53 -10.11 -0.52
CA LEU A 2 26.29 -10.17 -1.32
C LEU A 2 26.46 -10.91 -2.67
N ARG A 3 27.53 -10.57 -3.39
CA ARG A 3 27.75 -10.98 -4.79
C ARG A 3 28.12 -12.45 -5.01
N GLY A 4 28.47 -13.20 -3.96
CA GLY A 4 28.88 -14.60 -4.09
C GLY A 4 27.70 -15.54 -4.36
N ILE A 5 26.54 -15.25 -3.75
CA ILE A 5 25.29 -15.99 -3.95
C ILE A 5 24.39 -15.28 -4.98
N GLY A 6 24.51 -13.95 -5.09
CA GLY A 6 23.73 -13.16 -6.06
C GLY A 6 22.54 -12.40 -5.45
N PHE A 7 22.57 -12.13 -4.15
CA PHE A 7 21.59 -11.23 -3.52
C PHE A 7 21.90 -9.77 -3.85
N ASP A 8 20.86 -8.98 -4.09
CA ASP A 8 20.95 -7.54 -4.40
C ASP A 8 20.39 -6.63 -3.30
N ALA A 9 19.61 -7.16 -2.36
CA ALA A 9 18.81 -6.39 -1.42
C ALA A 9 18.63 -7.08 -0.07
N TRP A 10 18.23 -6.30 0.94
CA TRP A 10 17.94 -6.79 2.29
C TRP A 10 16.50 -6.50 2.72
N ARG A 11 15.85 -7.53 3.29
CA ARG A 11 14.69 -7.40 4.19
C ARG A 11 15.19 -7.67 5.60
N PHE A 12 15.24 -6.65 6.44
CA PHE A 12 15.64 -6.76 7.83
C PHE A 12 14.46 -7.30 8.66
N ASP A 13 14.69 -8.44 9.29
CA ASP A 13 13.74 -9.10 10.17
C ASP A 13 13.68 -8.45 11.56
N TYR A 14 12.50 -8.47 12.18
CA TYR A 14 12.25 -8.09 13.57
C TYR A 14 13.02 -6.84 14.05
N VAL A 15 12.90 -5.75 13.28
CA VAL A 15 13.75 -4.54 13.44
C VAL A 15 13.46 -3.71 14.69
N LYS A 16 12.47 -4.11 15.49
CA LYS A 16 12.24 -3.60 16.85
C LYS A 16 13.22 -4.15 17.87
N GLY A 17 13.91 -5.26 17.56
CA GLY A 17 14.85 -5.90 18.47
C GLY A 17 16.20 -5.18 18.60
N TYR A 18 16.48 -4.17 17.77
CA TYR A 18 17.76 -3.47 17.74
C TYR A 18 17.60 -2.04 17.22
N GLY A 19 18.58 -1.17 17.52
CA GLY A 19 18.55 0.22 17.10
C GLY A 19 18.73 0.40 15.58
N GLY A 20 18.03 1.38 15.00
CA GLY A 20 18.08 1.68 13.56
C GLY A 20 19.49 2.01 13.06
N GLN A 21 20.37 2.53 13.91
CA GLN A 21 21.77 2.82 13.56
C GLN A 21 22.54 1.57 13.11
N PHE A 22 22.23 0.39 13.64
CA PHE A 22 22.89 -0.84 13.21
C PHE A 22 22.48 -1.24 11.80
N ILE A 23 21.23 -0.96 11.41
CA ILE A 23 20.79 -1.13 10.02
C ILE A 23 21.57 -0.20 9.09
N GLN A 24 21.78 1.05 9.51
CA GLN A 24 22.60 1.99 8.76
C GLN A 24 24.01 1.46 8.53
N GLU A 25 24.65 0.90 9.57
CA GLU A 25 25.97 0.26 9.45
C GLU A 25 25.97 -0.87 8.41
N TYR A 26 25.00 -1.79 8.48
CA TYR A 26 24.90 -2.89 7.51
C TYR A 26 24.64 -2.40 6.08
N VAL A 27 23.74 -1.43 5.90
CA VAL A 27 23.41 -0.87 4.58
C VAL A 27 24.61 -0.13 3.99
N ASN A 28 25.32 0.68 4.78
CA ASN A 28 26.51 1.39 4.31
C ASN A 28 27.65 0.43 3.95
N ALA A 29 27.83 -0.65 4.73
CA ALA A 29 28.89 -1.63 4.49
C ALA A 29 28.60 -2.53 3.26
N THR A 30 27.32 -2.73 2.91
CA THR A 30 26.93 -3.71 1.87
C THR A 30 26.37 -3.08 0.60
N VAL A 31 25.95 -1.81 0.65
CA VAL A 31 25.43 -1.02 -0.48
C VAL A 31 24.40 -1.80 -1.32
N PRO A 32 23.30 -2.27 -0.72
CA PRO A 32 22.27 -3.01 -1.43
C PRO A 32 21.50 -2.11 -2.41
N TYR A 33 20.93 -2.70 -3.45
CA TYR A 33 19.97 -2.04 -4.34
C TYR A 33 18.75 -1.50 -3.56
N MET A 34 18.31 -2.27 -2.57
CA MET A 34 17.18 -1.92 -1.71
C MET A 34 17.38 -2.47 -0.31
N ALA A 35 16.96 -1.71 0.70
CA ALA A 35 16.93 -2.11 2.09
C ALA A 35 15.59 -1.72 2.69
N PHE A 36 14.93 -2.65 3.36
CA PHE A 36 13.70 -2.37 4.10
C PHE A 36 13.54 -3.27 5.31
N GLY A 37 12.85 -2.79 6.33
CA GLY A 37 12.67 -3.52 7.60
C GLY A 37 11.22 -3.81 7.94
N GLU A 38 11.04 -4.89 8.69
CA GLU A 38 9.79 -5.23 9.36
C GLU A 38 9.66 -4.50 10.70
N PHE A 39 9.35 -3.21 10.64
CA PHE A 39 8.96 -2.44 11.83
C PHE A 39 7.48 -2.69 12.13
N TRP A 40 7.18 -3.84 12.74
CA TRP A 40 5.81 -4.21 13.12
C TRP A 40 5.52 -3.79 14.56
N ASP A 41 4.86 -2.64 14.71
CA ASP A 41 4.39 -2.16 16.00
C ASP A 41 2.87 -2.27 16.12
N THR A 42 2.35 -2.18 17.35
CA THR A 42 0.90 -2.28 17.58
C THR A 42 0.22 -1.00 17.13
N CYS A 43 -0.82 -1.12 16.29
CA CYS A 43 -1.69 0.00 15.91
C CYS A 43 -2.47 0.53 17.11
N GLU A 44 -3.11 1.70 16.96
CA GLU A 44 -3.92 2.31 18.01
C GLU A 44 -5.35 1.74 17.97
N TYR A 45 -5.83 1.23 19.10
CA TYR A 45 -7.17 0.65 19.24
C TYR A 45 -7.93 1.25 20.43
N THR A 46 -9.25 1.32 20.32
CA THR A 46 -10.17 1.58 21.46
C THR A 46 -11.20 0.46 21.47
N ASP A 47 -11.34 -0.22 22.60
CA ASP A 47 -12.29 -1.33 22.78
C ASP A 47 -12.19 -2.42 21.69
N GLY A 48 -10.96 -2.71 21.23
CA GLY A 48 -10.69 -3.71 20.19
C GLY A 48 -10.99 -3.27 18.76
N VAL A 49 -11.40 -2.02 18.54
CA VAL A 49 -11.65 -1.44 17.21
C VAL A 49 -10.49 -0.53 16.83
N LEU A 50 -10.03 -0.64 15.58
CA LEU A 50 -8.93 0.21 15.10
C LEU A 50 -9.37 1.67 15.12
N ASN A 51 -8.60 2.53 15.77
CA ASN A 51 -8.86 3.97 15.76
C ASN A 51 -8.73 4.53 14.35
N TYR A 52 -9.56 5.50 13.99
CA TYR A 52 -9.46 6.18 12.69
C TYR A 52 -8.09 6.86 12.53
N ASN A 53 -7.62 7.57 13.57
CA ASN A 53 -6.32 8.21 13.55
C ASN A 53 -5.22 7.22 13.95
N GLN A 54 -4.31 6.93 13.02
CA GLN A 54 -3.11 6.11 13.22
C GLN A 54 -1.81 6.92 13.10
N ASP A 55 -1.86 8.24 13.24
CA ASP A 55 -0.71 9.15 13.12
C ASP A 55 0.46 8.74 14.00
N THR A 56 0.18 8.40 15.27
CA THR A 56 1.21 7.94 16.19
C THR A 56 1.88 6.66 15.68
N HIS A 57 1.13 5.71 15.14
CA HIS A 57 1.68 4.47 14.59
C HIS A 57 2.57 4.73 13.36
N ARG A 58 2.09 5.47 12.35
CA ARG A 58 2.91 5.80 11.16
C ARG A 58 4.11 6.69 11.49
N GLN A 59 4.00 7.57 12.50
CA GLN A 59 5.13 8.38 12.97
C GLN A 59 6.22 7.51 13.62
N ARG A 60 5.87 6.45 14.35
CA ARG A 60 6.88 5.49 14.87
C ARG A 60 7.65 4.83 13.74
N THR A 61 6.99 4.49 12.63
CA THR A 61 7.65 3.96 11.42
C THR A 61 8.58 5.01 10.77
N VAL A 62 8.15 6.28 10.68
CA VAL A 62 9.01 7.40 10.21
C VAL A 62 10.26 7.52 11.08
N ASN A 63 10.08 7.59 12.40
CA ASN A 63 11.18 7.72 13.35
C ASN A 63 12.18 6.57 13.23
N TRP A 64 11.69 5.34 13.02
CA TRP A 64 12.54 4.19 12.79
C TRP A 64 13.33 4.33 11.48
N CYS A 65 12.70 4.77 10.38
CA CYS A 65 13.39 5.02 9.11
C CYS A 65 14.48 6.09 9.28
N ASP A 66 14.17 7.19 9.98
CA ASP A 66 15.12 8.25 10.30
C ASP A 66 16.30 7.74 11.13
N ALA A 67 16.05 6.86 12.11
CA ALA A 67 17.09 6.23 12.93
C ALA A 67 18.04 5.33 12.11
N THR A 68 17.65 4.87 10.92
CA THR A 68 18.55 4.21 9.96
C THR A 68 19.41 5.19 9.15
N GLY A 69 19.43 6.48 9.52
CA GLY A 69 19.96 7.57 8.70
C GLY A 69 19.16 7.77 7.42
N GLY A 70 17.88 7.37 7.42
CA GLY A 70 17.02 7.35 6.24
C GLY A 70 17.47 6.38 5.15
N THR A 71 18.33 5.40 5.45
CA THR A 71 18.88 4.48 4.44
C THR A 71 17.94 3.32 4.14
N SER A 72 17.09 2.93 5.10
CA SER A 72 16.13 1.83 4.98
C SER A 72 14.69 2.33 4.77
N ALA A 73 13.91 1.58 4.00
CA ALA A 73 12.45 1.68 3.94
C ALA A 73 11.80 0.77 5.00
N ALA A 74 10.48 0.83 5.16
CA ALA A 74 9.76 -0.04 6.10
C ALA A 74 8.51 -0.64 5.46
N PHE A 75 8.12 -1.82 5.93
CA PHE A 75 6.77 -2.31 5.69
C PHE A 75 5.73 -1.34 6.25
N ASP A 76 4.73 -1.02 5.43
CA ASP A 76 3.64 -0.13 5.79
C ASP A 76 2.53 -0.89 6.53
N PHE A 77 2.81 -1.30 7.76
CA PHE A 77 1.83 -1.95 8.64
C PHE A 77 0.63 -1.03 8.94
N THR A 78 0.81 0.29 8.87
CA THR A 78 -0.30 1.25 9.05
C THR A 78 -1.33 1.10 7.93
N THR A 79 -0.89 1.10 6.67
CA THR A 79 -1.78 0.87 5.52
C THR A 79 -2.41 -0.51 5.58
N LYS A 80 -1.64 -1.56 5.92
CA LYS A 80 -2.19 -2.93 6.09
C LYS A 80 -3.34 -2.96 7.09
N GLY A 81 -3.14 -2.43 8.29
CA GLY A 81 -4.17 -2.40 9.33
C GLY A 81 -5.40 -1.61 8.94
N ILE A 82 -5.22 -0.43 8.35
CA ILE A 82 -6.33 0.43 7.93
C ILE A 82 -7.12 -0.20 6.77
N LEU A 83 -6.45 -0.76 5.76
CA LEU A 83 -7.14 -1.42 4.64
C LEU A 83 -7.98 -2.60 5.11
N GLN A 84 -7.43 -3.42 6.01
CA GLN A 84 -8.13 -4.56 6.58
C GLN A 84 -9.40 -4.13 7.33
N GLU A 85 -9.31 -3.12 8.19
CA GLU A 85 -10.48 -2.60 8.91
C GLU A 85 -11.50 -1.98 7.96
N ALA A 86 -11.03 -1.13 7.03
CA ALA A 86 -11.88 -0.40 6.09
C ALA A 86 -12.68 -1.35 5.19
N MET A 87 -12.04 -2.37 4.62
CA MET A 87 -12.70 -3.29 3.70
C MET A 87 -13.56 -4.31 4.48
N GLY A 88 -13.02 -4.87 5.57
CA GLY A 88 -13.72 -5.88 6.35
C GLY A 88 -15.00 -5.37 7.04
N ARG A 89 -15.10 -4.07 7.30
CA ARG A 89 -16.26 -3.45 7.96
C ARG A 89 -17.12 -2.60 7.03
N GLY A 90 -16.74 -2.42 5.77
CA GLY A 90 -17.40 -1.45 4.89
C GLY A 90 -17.27 -0.02 5.42
N GLU A 91 -16.06 0.38 5.75
CA GLU A 91 -15.70 1.65 6.36
C GLU A 91 -14.66 2.39 5.49
N TYR A 92 -14.95 2.53 4.18
CA TYR A 92 -14.00 3.12 3.21
C TYR A 92 -13.64 4.59 3.50
N TRP A 93 -14.43 5.29 4.32
CA TRP A 93 -14.13 6.61 4.88
C TRP A 93 -12.82 6.63 5.69
N ARG A 94 -12.35 5.47 6.16
CA ARG A 94 -11.02 5.34 6.80
C ARG A 94 -9.86 5.57 5.86
N LEU A 95 -10.06 5.45 4.54
CA LEU A 95 -8.99 5.48 3.52
C LEU A 95 -8.51 6.90 3.16
N VAL A 96 -8.81 7.89 3.99
CA VAL A 96 -8.33 9.27 3.89
C VAL A 96 -8.05 9.81 5.30
N ASP A 97 -6.94 10.53 5.48
CA ASP A 97 -6.65 11.24 6.73
C ASP A 97 -7.30 12.63 6.79
N SER A 98 -7.19 13.29 7.92
CA SER A 98 -7.73 14.64 8.15
C SER A 98 -7.13 15.73 7.25
N GLN A 99 -6.04 15.42 6.53
CA GLN A 99 -5.38 16.31 5.57
C GLN A 99 -5.68 15.93 4.11
N GLY A 100 -6.58 14.98 3.87
CA GLY A 100 -6.95 14.54 2.52
C GLY A 100 -5.94 13.60 1.86
N ARG A 101 -5.02 13.02 2.63
CA ARG A 101 -3.97 12.10 2.12
C ARG A 101 -4.35 10.65 2.43
N PRO A 102 -3.71 9.66 1.78
CA PRO A 102 -3.75 8.29 2.24
C PRO A 102 -3.35 8.19 3.74
N PRO A 103 -4.03 7.36 4.54
CA PRO A 103 -3.92 7.43 6.00
C PRO A 103 -2.74 6.63 6.57
N GLY A 104 -2.13 5.73 5.80
CA GLY A 104 -1.00 4.94 6.26
C GLY A 104 0.36 5.64 6.14
N PHE A 105 1.45 4.88 6.29
CA PHE A 105 2.82 5.42 6.22
C PHE A 105 3.13 5.97 4.82
N LEU A 106 2.55 5.39 3.76
CA LEU A 106 2.64 5.92 2.39
C LEU A 106 2.08 7.36 2.28
N GLY A 107 1.17 7.78 3.16
CA GLY A 107 0.66 9.15 3.19
C GLY A 107 1.65 10.19 3.69
N MET A 108 2.68 9.74 4.43
CA MET A 108 3.72 10.61 4.99
C MET A 108 5.04 10.51 4.23
N TRP A 109 5.49 9.28 3.94
CA TRP A 109 6.78 9.04 3.29
C TRP A 109 6.69 7.93 2.23
N PRO A 110 6.00 8.20 1.12
CA PRO A 110 5.65 7.16 0.14
C PRO A 110 6.90 6.50 -0.47
N SER A 111 8.02 7.21 -0.65
CA SER A 111 9.26 6.62 -1.15
C SER A 111 9.92 5.60 -0.22
N ARG A 112 9.50 5.52 1.05
CA ARG A 112 10.01 4.58 2.05
C ARG A 112 8.95 3.55 2.47
N ALA A 113 7.75 3.60 1.92
CA ALA A 113 6.66 2.70 2.28
C ALA A 113 6.65 1.46 1.38
N ILE A 114 6.83 0.28 1.99
CA ILE A 114 6.62 -1.01 1.35
C ILE A 114 5.22 -1.49 1.70
N THR A 115 4.25 -1.19 0.83
CA THR A 115 2.85 -1.57 1.04
C THR A 115 2.63 -3.04 0.70
N PHE A 116 1.78 -3.73 1.44
CA PHE A 116 1.51 -5.16 1.23
C PHE A 116 0.10 -5.51 1.72
N ILE A 117 -0.43 -6.65 1.26
CA ILE A 117 -1.73 -7.18 1.72
C ILE A 117 -1.52 -8.30 2.75
N GLU A 118 -0.55 -9.17 2.49
CA GLU A 118 -0.18 -10.27 3.38
C GLU A 118 1.33 -10.53 3.34
N ASN A 119 1.83 -11.10 4.43
CA ASN A 119 3.13 -11.76 4.50
C ASN A 119 2.95 -13.15 5.14
N HIS A 120 4.07 -13.83 5.44
CA HIS A 120 4.05 -15.19 5.98
C HIS A 120 3.58 -15.27 7.45
N ASP A 121 3.61 -14.17 8.21
CA ASP A 121 3.13 -14.10 9.59
C ASP A 121 1.67 -13.66 9.67
N THR A 122 1.30 -12.60 8.93
CA THR A 122 -0.05 -12.05 8.95
C THR A 122 -1.05 -13.01 8.32
N GLY A 123 -0.62 -13.75 7.30
CA GLY A 123 -1.43 -14.70 6.55
C GLY A 123 -0.78 -16.08 6.54
N SER A 124 -0.88 -16.78 5.42
CA SER A 124 -0.38 -18.15 5.26
C SER A 124 -0.86 -19.07 6.38
N THR A 125 -0.02 -19.98 6.87
CA THR A 125 -0.35 -20.92 7.93
C THR A 125 -0.28 -20.32 9.34
N LEU A 126 0.42 -19.19 9.53
CA LEU A 126 0.50 -18.51 10.84
C LEU A 126 -0.77 -17.71 11.12
N ASN A 127 -1.29 -17.01 10.11
CA ASN A 127 -2.61 -16.41 10.13
C ASN A 127 -2.83 -15.49 11.35
N HIS A 128 -1.80 -14.76 11.76
CA HIS A 128 -1.85 -13.91 12.96
C HIS A 128 -2.69 -12.65 12.77
N TRP A 129 -2.77 -12.13 11.54
CA TRP A 129 -3.49 -10.91 11.23
C TRP A 129 -4.01 -10.88 9.77
N PRO A 130 -4.91 -11.81 9.43
CA PRO A 130 -5.31 -12.03 8.04
C PRO A 130 -6.22 -10.92 7.51
N PHE A 131 -5.98 -10.56 6.25
CA PHE A 131 -6.80 -9.69 5.46
C PHE A 131 -8.14 -10.38 5.17
N PRO A 132 -9.25 -9.65 5.11
CA PRO A 132 -10.55 -10.22 4.74
C PRO A 132 -10.47 -10.88 3.35
N TRP A 133 -10.58 -12.21 3.30
CA TRP A 133 -10.30 -13.00 2.10
C TRP A 133 -11.16 -12.61 0.90
N ASN A 134 -12.39 -12.17 1.13
CA ASN A 134 -13.34 -11.71 0.10
C ASN A 134 -13.07 -10.29 -0.41
N HIS A 135 -12.06 -9.59 0.14
CA HIS A 135 -11.66 -8.23 -0.23
C HIS A 135 -10.23 -8.15 -0.80
N LEU A 136 -9.58 -9.29 -1.08
CA LEU A 136 -8.21 -9.31 -1.59
C LEU A 136 -8.04 -8.54 -2.91
N HIS A 137 -9.03 -8.61 -3.81
CA HIS A 137 -9.03 -7.85 -5.07
C HIS A 137 -8.95 -6.34 -4.84
N GLU A 138 -9.72 -5.82 -3.88
CA GLU A 138 -9.76 -4.40 -3.52
C GLU A 138 -8.44 -3.97 -2.89
N GLY A 139 -7.89 -4.79 -1.99
CA GLY A 139 -6.57 -4.56 -1.40
C GLY A 139 -5.48 -4.42 -2.47
N TYR A 140 -5.41 -5.37 -3.41
CA TYR A 140 -4.43 -5.31 -4.49
C TYR A 140 -4.67 -4.14 -5.45
N ALA A 141 -5.92 -3.84 -5.79
CA ALA A 141 -6.25 -2.66 -6.59
C ALA A 141 -5.74 -1.38 -5.91
N TYR A 142 -5.86 -1.26 -4.58
CA TYR A 142 -5.32 -0.13 -3.82
C TYR A 142 -3.80 -0.08 -3.90
N ILE A 143 -3.08 -1.09 -3.39
CA ILE A 143 -1.61 -1.00 -3.23
C ILE A 143 -0.87 -0.97 -4.58
N LEU A 144 -1.43 -1.55 -5.65
CA LEU A 144 -0.79 -1.56 -6.96
C LEU A 144 -1.03 -0.27 -7.76
N THR A 145 -2.06 0.51 -7.41
CA THR A 145 -2.32 1.82 -8.03
C THR A 145 -1.71 2.98 -7.25
N HIS A 146 -1.58 2.86 -5.92
CA HIS A 146 -1.12 3.94 -5.04
C HIS A 146 0.41 4.10 -5.01
N PRO A 147 0.93 5.22 -4.46
CA PRO A 147 2.36 5.40 -4.19
C PRO A 147 2.90 4.35 -3.20
N GLY A 148 4.21 4.39 -2.96
CA GLY A 148 4.89 3.29 -2.30
C GLY A 148 5.42 2.23 -3.26
N SER A 149 6.08 1.25 -2.67
CA SER A 149 6.63 0.08 -3.36
C SER A 149 5.81 -1.15 -2.98
N PRO A 150 4.81 -1.56 -3.79
CA PRO A 150 3.93 -2.67 -3.44
C PRO A 150 4.67 -4.01 -3.46
N CYS A 151 4.49 -4.78 -2.39
CA CYS A 151 4.94 -6.15 -2.24
C CYS A 151 3.74 -7.10 -2.45
N VAL A 152 3.88 -8.03 -3.40
CA VAL A 152 2.84 -9.01 -3.72
C VAL A 152 3.17 -10.32 -3.01
N PHE A 153 2.23 -10.79 -2.20
CA PHE A 153 2.35 -12.08 -1.52
C PHE A 153 2.28 -13.27 -2.48
N TYR A 154 3.09 -14.30 -2.23
CA TYR A 154 3.27 -15.45 -3.12
C TYR A 154 1.96 -16.23 -3.33
N ASP A 155 1.31 -16.63 -2.24
CA ASP A 155 0.09 -17.46 -2.29
C ASP A 155 -1.00 -16.77 -3.11
N HIS A 156 -1.16 -15.46 -2.92
CA HIS A 156 -2.11 -14.63 -3.65
C HIS A 156 -1.78 -14.46 -5.13
N PHE A 157 -0.49 -14.41 -5.50
CA PHE A 157 -0.07 -14.27 -6.89
C PHE A 157 -0.34 -15.52 -7.73
N TRP A 158 -0.33 -16.69 -7.08
CA TRP A 158 -0.57 -17.99 -7.69
C TRP A 158 -1.98 -18.52 -7.48
N ASP A 159 -2.80 -17.83 -6.68
CA ASP A 159 -4.23 -18.09 -6.60
C ASP A 159 -4.92 -17.76 -7.94
N ASP A 160 -5.63 -18.71 -8.52
CA ASP A 160 -6.27 -18.58 -9.83
C ASP A 160 -7.34 -17.47 -9.86
N SER A 161 -8.05 -17.25 -8.75
CA SER A 161 -9.10 -16.24 -8.66
C SER A 161 -8.51 -14.82 -8.65
N LEU A 162 -7.32 -14.65 -8.08
CA LEU A 162 -6.71 -13.34 -7.81
C LEU A 162 -5.58 -12.97 -8.78
N SER A 163 -4.87 -13.95 -9.32
CA SER A 163 -3.66 -13.77 -10.13
C SER A 163 -3.87 -12.83 -11.31
N LYS A 164 -5.03 -12.91 -12.00
CA LYS A 164 -5.38 -12.01 -13.10
C LYS A 164 -5.45 -10.56 -12.63
N THR A 165 -6.14 -10.29 -11.52
CA THR A 165 -6.28 -8.94 -10.95
C THR A 165 -4.91 -8.34 -10.64
N ILE A 166 -4.04 -9.12 -9.99
CA ILE A 166 -2.70 -8.67 -9.63
C ILE A 166 -1.87 -8.35 -10.89
N ARG A 167 -1.87 -9.24 -11.89
CA ARG A 167 -1.12 -9.06 -13.14
C ARG A 167 -1.59 -7.83 -13.91
N ASP A 168 -2.89 -7.64 -14.04
CA ASP A 168 -3.49 -6.48 -14.73
C ASP A 168 -3.10 -5.17 -14.03
N CYS A 169 -3.19 -5.13 -12.70
CA CYS A 169 -2.80 -3.96 -11.91
C CYS A 169 -1.29 -3.67 -12.00
N ILE A 170 -0.43 -4.70 -11.98
CA ILE A 170 1.02 -4.55 -12.21
C ILE A 170 1.30 -3.99 -13.61
N ALA A 171 0.65 -4.53 -14.64
CA ALA A 171 0.81 -4.07 -16.01
C ALA A 171 0.39 -2.60 -16.15
N LEU A 172 -0.74 -2.22 -15.53
CA LEU A 172 -1.21 -0.83 -15.47
C LEU A 172 -0.21 0.09 -14.76
N ARG A 173 0.27 -0.29 -13.58
CA ARG A 173 1.28 0.45 -12.82
C ARG A 173 2.53 0.71 -13.66
N ARG A 174 3.01 -0.31 -14.38
CA ARG A 174 4.21 -0.24 -15.22
C ARG A 174 4.01 0.65 -16.45
N ARG A 175 2.94 0.47 -17.23
CA ARG A 175 2.71 1.26 -18.45
C ARG A 175 2.58 2.76 -18.15
N HIS A 176 1.97 3.11 -17.01
CA HIS A 176 1.82 4.51 -16.56
C HIS A 176 3.00 5.03 -15.74
N LYS A 177 4.01 4.18 -15.47
CA LYS A 177 5.19 4.52 -14.67
C LYS A 177 4.79 5.14 -13.33
N ILE A 178 3.80 4.55 -12.66
CA ILE A 178 3.39 5.00 -11.32
C ILE A 178 4.52 4.65 -10.36
N GLY A 179 5.20 5.68 -9.86
CA GLY A 179 6.36 5.55 -8.99
C GLY A 179 5.98 5.52 -7.52
N CYS A 180 6.97 5.20 -6.68
CA CYS A 180 6.79 5.22 -5.23
C CYS A 180 6.53 6.63 -4.66
N ARG A 181 6.70 7.70 -5.45
CA ARG A 181 6.40 9.10 -5.06
C ARG A 181 5.18 9.67 -5.77
N GLY A 182 4.32 8.82 -6.33
CA GLY A 182 3.14 9.28 -7.04
C GLY A 182 2.27 10.20 -6.18
N LYS A 183 1.55 11.13 -6.81
CA LYS A 183 0.60 12.00 -6.13
C LYS A 183 -0.78 11.37 -6.14
N VAL A 184 -1.39 11.24 -4.96
CA VAL A 184 -2.80 10.83 -4.80
C VAL A 184 -3.66 12.06 -4.63
N ILE A 185 -4.82 12.05 -5.29
CA ILE A 185 -5.93 12.95 -5.01
C ILE A 185 -7.13 12.06 -4.68
N VAL A 186 -7.58 12.11 -3.43
CA VAL A 186 -8.80 11.43 -2.99
C VAL A 186 -10.00 12.24 -3.46
N HIS A 187 -10.92 11.59 -4.16
CA HIS A 187 -12.15 12.20 -4.67
C HIS A 187 -13.34 11.90 -3.79
N THR A 188 -13.40 10.68 -3.24
CA THR A 188 -14.43 10.28 -2.28
C THR A 188 -13.88 9.23 -1.31
N ALA A 189 -14.39 9.26 -0.09
CA ALA A 189 -14.17 8.25 0.95
C ALA A 189 -15.42 8.23 1.84
N SER A 190 -16.34 7.32 1.55
CA SER A 190 -17.64 7.16 2.23
C SER A 190 -17.77 5.76 2.86
N ALA A 191 -18.94 5.39 3.38
CA ALA A 191 -19.19 4.05 3.90
C ALA A 191 -19.03 2.95 2.85
N ASP A 192 -19.33 3.23 1.58
CA ASP A 192 -19.46 2.21 0.53
C ASP A 192 -18.44 2.35 -0.61
N VAL A 193 -17.75 3.49 -0.73
CA VAL A 193 -16.77 3.71 -1.79
C VAL A 193 -15.59 4.56 -1.33
N TYR A 194 -14.40 4.16 -1.77
CA TYR A 194 -13.24 5.04 -1.86
C TYR A 194 -12.87 5.19 -3.33
N ALA A 195 -12.61 6.41 -3.77
CA ALA A 195 -12.07 6.66 -5.10
C ALA A 195 -10.99 7.75 -5.10
N ALA A 196 -9.99 7.53 -5.94
CA ALA A 196 -8.83 8.42 -6.04
C ALA A 196 -8.27 8.45 -7.46
N SER A 197 -7.48 9.48 -7.74
CA SER A 197 -6.62 9.54 -8.93
C SER A 197 -5.15 9.59 -8.54
N ILE A 198 -4.30 8.96 -9.34
CA ILE A 198 -2.86 8.84 -9.09
C ILE A 198 -2.09 9.38 -10.30
N ASP A 199 -1.18 10.30 -10.03
CA ASP A 199 -0.29 10.95 -11.01
C ASP A 199 -0.99 11.57 -12.21
N LYS A 200 -2.29 11.89 -12.08
CA LYS A 200 -3.13 12.32 -13.20
C LYS A 200 -3.22 11.29 -14.35
N LYS A 201 -2.82 10.04 -14.12
CA LYS A 201 -2.75 9.00 -15.16
C LYS A 201 -3.79 7.92 -15.00
N ILE A 202 -4.10 7.59 -13.74
CA ILE A 202 -5.09 6.57 -13.41
C ILE A 202 -6.10 7.13 -12.41
N ALA A 203 -7.33 6.64 -12.51
CA ALA A 203 -8.38 6.82 -11.52
C ALA A 203 -8.85 5.44 -11.08
N MET A 204 -9.27 5.29 -9.83
CA MET A 204 -9.68 3.99 -9.30
C MET A 204 -10.75 4.13 -8.23
N LYS A 205 -11.56 3.08 -8.06
CA LYS A 205 -12.43 2.90 -6.89
C LYS A 205 -12.31 1.51 -6.29
N VAL A 206 -12.58 1.43 -4.99
CA VAL A 206 -12.88 0.19 -4.25
C VAL A 206 -14.25 0.33 -3.54
N GLY A 207 -14.80 -0.75 -3.01
CA GLY A 207 -16.10 -0.80 -2.33
C GLY A 207 -17.30 -1.15 -3.22
N TYR A 208 -18.49 -1.19 -2.62
CA TYR A 208 -19.74 -1.54 -3.30
C TYR A 208 -20.42 -0.34 -3.97
N GLY A 209 -20.09 0.87 -3.51
CA GLY A 209 -20.68 2.11 -4.02
C GLY A 209 -20.29 2.37 -5.48
N ASN A 210 -21.24 2.94 -6.21
CA ASN A 210 -21.05 3.36 -7.60
C ASN A 210 -20.16 4.59 -7.65
N TRP A 211 -19.13 4.55 -8.49
CA TRP A 211 -18.31 5.70 -8.82
C TRP A 211 -17.61 5.47 -10.14
N SER A 212 -17.54 6.51 -10.97
CA SER A 212 -16.68 6.56 -12.15
C SER A 212 -16.06 7.95 -12.26
N PRO A 213 -14.85 8.08 -12.84
CA PRO A 213 -14.22 9.38 -12.99
C PRO A 213 -14.96 10.28 -14.00
N THR A 214 -15.69 9.70 -14.95
CA THR A 214 -16.51 10.43 -15.94
C THR A 214 -17.75 11.03 -15.28
N ASP A 215 -18.54 10.23 -14.56
CA ASP A 215 -19.79 10.70 -13.93
C ASP A 215 -19.53 11.72 -12.82
N ASN A 216 -18.33 11.67 -12.22
CA ASN A 216 -17.91 12.56 -11.14
C ASN A 216 -17.06 13.73 -11.63
N ASN A 217 -16.99 13.99 -12.94
CA ASN A 217 -16.25 15.10 -13.55
C ASN A 217 -14.79 15.20 -13.05
N CYS A 218 -14.11 14.06 -12.88
CA CYS A 218 -12.70 14.03 -12.48
C CYS A 218 -11.84 14.62 -13.60
N GLN A 219 -11.34 15.84 -13.43
CA GLN A 219 -10.51 16.54 -14.41
C GLN A 219 -9.05 16.59 -13.95
N VAL A 220 -8.21 15.83 -14.66
CA VAL A 220 -6.75 15.79 -14.48
C VAL A 220 -5.99 16.30 -15.71
N GLY A 221 -6.71 16.83 -16.72
CA GLY A 221 -6.15 17.33 -17.98
C GLY A 221 -6.26 16.34 -19.15
N GLN A 222 -6.99 15.25 -18.96
CA GLN A 222 -7.27 14.21 -19.94
C GLN A 222 -8.42 14.60 -20.89
N ARG A 223 -8.44 14.02 -22.10
CA ARG A 223 -9.57 14.03 -23.05
C ARG A 223 -10.67 13.07 -22.63
N ASP A 224 -10.30 11.89 -22.15
CA ASP A 224 -11.24 10.83 -21.76
C ASP A 224 -10.68 9.94 -20.65
N TRP A 225 -11.58 9.24 -19.97
CA TRP A 225 -11.28 8.15 -19.03
C TRP A 225 -11.76 6.82 -19.60
N VAL A 226 -10.83 5.91 -19.84
CA VAL A 226 -11.14 4.57 -20.36
C VAL A 226 -11.01 3.53 -19.26
N LEU A 227 -12.00 2.66 -19.10
CA LEU A 227 -11.93 1.55 -18.15
C LEU A 227 -10.80 0.60 -18.55
N ALA A 228 -9.79 0.47 -17.68
CA ALA A 228 -8.60 -0.33 -17.93
C ALA A 228 -8.72 -1.75 -17.38
N THR A 229 -9.31 -1.91 -16.19
CA THR A 229 -9.61 -3.21 -15.58
C THR A 229 -10.63 -3.05 -14.45
N SER A 230 -11.33 -4.13 -14.11
CA SER A 230 -12.28 -4.18 -12.99
C SER A 230 -12.41 -5.61 -12.47
N GLY A 231 -12.99 -5.75 -11.29
CA GLY A 231 -13.28 -7.02 -10.66
C GLY A 231 -14.16 -6.84 -9.44
N PRO A 232 -14.22 -7.84 -8.53
CA PRO A 232 -15.03 -7.76 -7.33
C PRO A 232 -14.76 -6.45 -6.56
N ASN A 233 -15.78 -5.59 -6.52
CA ASN A 233 -15.79 -4.30 -5.80
C ASN A 233 -14.70 -3.29 -6.18
N PHE A 234 -14.01 -3.44 -7.32
CA PHE A 234 -13.05 -2.44 -7.78
C PHE A 234 -13.13 -2.18 -9.28
N ALA A 235 -12.76 -0.96 -9.66
CA ALA A 235 -12.60 -0.57 -11.06
C ALA A 235 -11.47 0.45 -11.19
N ILE A 236 -10.74 0.40 -12.30
CA ILE A 236 -9.59 1.26 -12.57
C ILE A 236 -9.68 1.78 -14.00
N TRP A 237 -9.53 3.09 -14.16
CA TRP A 237 -9.53 3.81 -15.43
C TRP A 237 -8.16 4.42 -15.71
N GLU A 238 -7.83 4.57 -16.99
CA GLU A 238 -6.67 5.31 -17.45
C GLU A 238 -7.07 6.58 -18.20
N ALA A 239 -6.30 7.63 -17.99
CA ALA A 239 -6.47 8.91 -18.66
C ALA A 239 -5.91 8.84 -20.09
N ILE A 240 -6.68 9.31 -21.06
CA ILE A 240 -6.27 9.50 -22.45
C ILE A 240 -6.07 11.00 -22.68
N PHE A 241 -4.88 11.42 -23.12
CA PHE A 241 -4.51 12.83 -23.33
C PHE A 241 -4.54 13.25 -24.80
#